data_AF-A0A5D4SQI9-F1
#
_entry.id   AF-A0A5D4SQI9-F1
#
_cell.length_a   1.000
_cell.length_b   1.000
_cell.length_c   1.000
_cell.angle_alpha   90.00
_cell.angle_beta   90.00
_cell.angle_gamma   90.00
#
_symmetry.space_group_name_H-M   'P 1'
#
loop_
_entity.id
_entity.type
_entity.pdbx_description
1 polymer ?
#
loop_
_entity_poly.entity_id
_entity_poly.type
_entity_poly.pdbx_seq_one_letter_code
_entity_poly.pdbx_strand_id
1 'polypeptide(L)'
;MKKNILILLLLMLAAILAGCSAEEVLSVGKPFHEAGVEGVRFHTEVDDSAQIQQLRSLLDDLTVKNSIGEPGRTADTAFVLKRPKQGVAEKFAYLWYTEDGTAVLKEGERFYLADKEQAGKLKKLLDQQ
;
A
#
# COMPACT_ATOMS: atom_id res chain seq x y z
N MET A 1 24.38 -29.05 34.32
CA MET A 1 23.04 -29.21 33.70
C MET A 1 22.14 -27.98 33.86
N LYS A 2 21.95 -27.43 35.08
CA LYS A 2 21.07 -26.25 35.32
C LYS A 2 21.46 -24.97 34.55
N LYS A 3 22.76 -24.70 34.38
CA LYS A 3 23.29 -23.50 33.70
C LYS A 3 23.00 -23.50 32.18
N ASN A 4 23.04 -24.67 31.54
CA ASN A 4 22.80 -24.82 30.10
C ASN A 4 21.29 -24.72 29.78
N ILE A 5 20.44 -25.20 30.69
CA ILE A 5 18.98 -25.07 30.59
C ILE A 5 18.55 -23.60 30.69
N LEU A 6 19.19 -22.83 31.58
CA LEU A 6 18.90 -21.40 31.75
C LEU A 6 19.26 -20.58 30.49
N ILE A 7 20.38 -20.91 29.83
CA ILE A 7 20.79 -20.27 28.57
C ILE A 7 19.82 -20.61 27.44
N LEU A 8 19.36 -21.86 27.37
CA LEU A 8 18.39 -22.30 26.35
C LEU A 8 17.03 -21.57 26.51
N LEU A 9 16.58 -21.39 27.76
CA LEU A 9 15.36 -20.64 28.08
C LEU A 9 15.46 -19.15 27.73
N LEU A 10 16.61 -18.51 27.99
CA LEU A 10 16.84 -17.12 27.59
C LEU A 10 16.85 -16.95 26.07
N LEU A 11 17.45 -17.90 25.34
CA LEU A 11 17.48 -17.88 23.87
C LEU A 11 16.07 -18.08 23.27
N MET A 12 15.24 -18.96 23.84
CA MET A 12 13.85 -19.10 23.42
C MET A 12 13.04 -17.83 23.70
N LEU A 13 13.24 -17.18 24.85
CA LEU A 13 12.53 -15.95 25.20
C LEU A 13 12.91 -14.78 24.28
N ALA A 14 14.19 -14.68 23.91
CA ALA A 14 14.68 -13.71 22.95
C ALA A 14 14.10 -13.93 21.53
N ALA A 15 13.90 -15.18 21.11
CA ALA A 15 13.28 -15.51 19.84
C ALA A 15 11.78 -15.12 19.78
N ILE A 16 11.07 -15.18 20.90
CA ILE A 16 9.65 -14.76 21.00
C ILE A 16 9.53 -13.22 20.94
N LEU A 17 10.50 -12.49 21.48
CA LEU A 17 10.52 -11.02 21.50
C LEU A 17 10.99 -10.39 20.18
N ALA A 18 11.66 -11.15 19.31
CA ALA A 18 12.11 -10.68 18.00
C ALA A 18 10.99 -10.59 16.95
N GLY A 19 9.79 -11.09 17.24
CA GLY A 19 8.61 -11.00 16.37
C GLY A 19 7.95 -9.62 16.38
N CYS A 20 8.71 -8.54 16.20
CA CYS A 20 8.12 -7.21 16.03
C CYS A 20 7.65 -7.06 14.58
N SER A 21 6.43 -7.55 14.30
CA SER A 21 5.76 -7.23 13.04
C SER A 21 5.52 -5.71 12.97
N ALA A 22 5.64 -5.10 11.80
CA ALA A 22 5.30 -3.70 11.60
C ALA A 22 3.83 -3.45 11.97
N GLU A 23 3.56 -2.28 12.55
CA GLU A 23 2.19 -1.90 12.93
C GLU A 23 1.33 -1.66 11.69
N GLU A 24 1.91 -0.98 10.69
CA GLU A 24 1.29 -0.65 9.41
C GLU A 24 2.28 -0.91 8.28
N VAL A 25 1.79 -1.38 7.14
CA VAL A 25 2.59 -1.64 5.94
C VAL A 25 1.83 -1.15 4.72
N LEU A 26 2.47 -0.31 3.91
CA LEU A 26 2.03 0.04 2.57
C LEU A 26 2.74 -0.86 1.57
N SER A 27 2.04 -1.76 0.90
CA SER A 27 2.61 -2.51 -0.23
C SER A 27 2.18 -1.86 -1.55
N VAL A 28 3.14 -1.60 -2.44
CA VAL A 28 2.92 -1.03 -3.78
C VAL A 28 3.31 -2.02 -4.86
N GLY A 29 2.53 -2.07 -5.93
CA GLY A 29 2.70 -3.04 -7.00
C GLY A 29 2.20 -2.57 -8.35
N LYS A 30 2.51 -3.37 -9.36
CA LYS A 30 2.02 -3.20 -10.73
C LYS A 30 0.86 -4.16 -11.01
N PRO A 31 -0.33 -3.63 -11.35
CA PRO A 31 -1.42 -4.45 -11.87
C PRO A 31 -1.02 -5.13 -13.18
N PHE A 32 -1.50 -6.35 -13.39
CA PHE A 32 -1.32 -7.08 -14.64
C PHE A 32 -2.63 -7.74 -15.07
N HIS A 33 -2.78 -7.88 -16.39
CA HIS A 33 -3.81 -8.68 -17.04
C HIS A 33 -3.11 -9.54 -18.10
N GLU A 34 -2.88 -10.81 -17.78
CA GLU A 34 -2.13 -11.73 -18.65
C GLU A 34 -2.88 -13.05 -18.74
N ALA A 35 -3.10 -13.55 -19.96
CA ALA A 35 -3.74 -14.85 -20.22
C ALA A 35 -5.08 -15.06 -19.48
N GLY A 36 -5.88 -14.01 -19.33
CA GLY A 36 -7.18 -14.06 -18.64
C GLY A 36 -7.08 -14.06 -17.11
N VAL A 37 -5.89 -13.84 -16.55
CA VAL A 37 -5.66 -13.68 -15.11
C VAL A 37 -5.39 -12.20 -14.80
N GLU A 38 -6.08 -11.69 -13.79
CA GLU A 38 -5.88 -10.35 -13.24
C GLU A 38 -5.25 -10.44 -11.85
N GLY A 39 -4.35 -9.51 -11.56
CA GLY A 39 -3.74 -9.42 -10.24
C GLY A 39 -2.83 -8.22 -10.09
N VAL A 40 -2.18 -8.14 -8.93
CA VAL A 40 -1.18 -7.13 -8.62
C VAL A 40 0.12 -7.81 -8.22
N ARG A 41 1.21 -7.47 -8.90
CA ARG A 41 2.57 -7.88 -8.52
C ARG A 41 3.16 -6.81 -7.61
N PHE A 42 3.07 -7.02 -6.30
CA PHE A 42 3.70 -6.16 -5.31
C PHE A 42 5.22 -6.28 -5.38
N HIS A 43 5.91 -5.15 -5.34
CA HIS A 43 7.37 -5.07 -5.46
C HIS A 43 8.01 -4.15 -4.41
N THR A 44 7.23 -3.32 -3.73
CA THR A 44 7.71 -2.41 -2.69
C THR A 44 6.84 -2.56 -1.44
N GLU A 45 7.47 -2.59 -0.26
CA GLU A 45 6.80 -2.47 1.03
C GLU A 45 7.41 -1.30 1.81
N VAL A 46 6.57 -0.49 2.43
CA VAL A 46 6.95 0.68 3.23
C VAL A 46 6.32 0.54 4.60
N ASP A 47 7.14 0.59 5.65
CA ASP A 47 6.74 0.58 7.07
C ASP A 47 7.03 1.92 7.77
N ASP A 48 7.47 2.93 7.02
CA ASP A 48 7.68 4.29 7.49
C ASP A 48 6.33 4.96 7.80
N SER A 49 6.08 5.18 9.09
CA SER A 49 4.82 5.75 9.58
C SER A 49 4.57 7.18 9.08
N ALA A 50 5.62 7.98 8.83
CA ALA A 50 5.48 9.33 8.32
C ALA A 50 5.05 9.32 6.84
N GLN A 51 5.60 8.41 6.03
CA GLN A 51 5.20 8.22 4.64
C GLN A 51 3.76 7.68 4.54
N ILE A 52 3.41 6.70 5.37
CA ILE A 52 2.04 6.16 5.45
C ILE A 52 1.04 7.26 5.84
N GLN A 53 1.38 8.09 6.83
CA GLN A 53 0.53 9.18 7.26
C GLN A 53 0.39 10.27 6.18
N GLN A 54 1.48 10.59 5.47
CA GLN A 54 1.42 11.52 4.34
C GLN A 54 0.50 10.99 3.22
N LEU A 55 0.57 9.70 2.92
CA LEU A 55 -0.35 9.09 1.96
C LEU A 55 -1.80 9.21 2.43
N ARG A 56 -2.11 8.88 3.69
CA ARG A 56 -3.47 9.03 4.25
C ARG A 56 -4.00 10.45 4.10
N SER A 57 -3.23 11.44 4.54
CA SER A 57 -3.63 12.85 4.41
C SER A 57 -3.87 13.25 2.96
N LEU A 58 -3.02 12.80 2.03
CA LEU A 58 -3.22 13.07 0.61
C LEU A 58 -4.48 12.40 0.04
N LEU A 59 -4.81 11.19 0.49
CA LEU A 59 -6.01 10.46 0.08
C LEU A 59 -7.30 11.10 0.60
N ASP A 60 -7.28 11.61 1.83
CA ASP A 60 -8.42 12.29 2.46
C ASP A 60 -8.77 13.61 1.74
N ASP A 61 -7.78 14.25 1.12
CA ASP A 61 -7.94 15.49 0.36
C ASP A 61 -8.36 15.28 -1.11
N LEU A 62 -8.51 14.03 -1.57
CA LEU A 62 -8.91 13.75 -2.95
C LEU A 62 -10.38 14.07 -3.21
N THR A 63 -10.68 14.56 -4.40
CA THR A 63 -12.07 14.87 -4.78
C THR A 63 -12.82 13.59 -5.13
N VAL A 64 -13.84 13.24 -4.34
CA VAL A 64 -14.74 12.12 -4.63
C VAL A 64 -15.57 12.40 -5.88
N LYS A 65 -15.64 11.45 -6.81
CA LYS A 65 -16.51 11.53 -7.99
C LYS A 65 -17.24 10.21 -8.21
N ASN A 66 -18.57 10.28 -8.24
CA ASN A 66 -19.43 9.10 -8.35
C ASN A 66 -19.55 8.51 -9.77
N SER A 67 -18.96 9.14 -10.81
CA SER A 67 -19.24 8.77 -12.21
C SER A 67 -18.12 9.18 -13.18
N ILE A 68 -16.90 8.67 -12.99
CA ILE A 68 -15.79 8.85 -13.96
C ILE A 68 -15.45 7.55 -14.71
N GLY A 69 -15.89 6.39 -14.20
CA GLY A 69 -15.58 5.09 -14.78
C GLY A 69 -14.09 4.76 -14.74
N GLU A 70 -13.73 3.53 -15.07
CA GLU A 70 -12.33 3.16 -15.24
C GLU A 70 -11.80 3.69 -16.58
N PRO A 71 -10.54 4.15 -16.66
CA PRO A 71 -9.93 4.66 -17.90
C PRO A 71 -9.77 3.66 -19.06
N GLY A 72 -10.38 2.47 -19.02
CA GLY A 72 -10.37 1.48 -20.11
C GLY A 72 -9.01 0.84 -20.41
N ARG A 73 -8.04 0.98 -19.50
CA ARG A 73 -6.69 0.42 -19.57
C ARG A 73 -6.25 -0.08 -18.20
N THR A 74 -5.24 -0.94 -18.14
CA THR A 74 -4.63 -1.36 -16.88
C THR A 74 -4.12 -0.16 -16.09
N ALA A 75 -4.34 -0.18 -14.77
CA ALA A 75 -3.84 0.84 -13.85
C ALA A 75 -2.31 0.88 -13.81
N ASP A 76 -1.76 2.07 -13.61
CA ASP A 76 -0.31 2.27 -13.60
C ASP A 76 0.32 1.73 -12.32
N THR A 77 -0.42 1.78 -11.21
CA THR A 77 0.00 1.33 -9.88
C THR A 77 -1.22 0.83 -9.11
N ALA A 78 -1.01 -0.16 -8.23
CA ALA A 78 -1.93 -0.50 -7.17
C ALA A 78 -1.20 -0.49 -5.84
N PHE A 79 -1.92 -0.15 -4.77
CA PHE A 79 -1.37 -0.19 -3.43
C PHE A 79 -2.37 -0.77 -2.44
N VAL A 80 -1.82 -1.29 -1.34
CA VAL A 80 -2.57 -1.79 -0.19
C VAL A 80 -1.97 -1.22 1.09
N LEU A 81 -2.81 -0.64 1.93
CA LEU A 81 -2.45 -0.29 3.30
C LEU A 81 -2.94 -1.41 4.22
N LYS A 82 -2.03 -2.03 4.95
CA LYS A 82 -2.27 -3.18 5.82
C LYS A 82 -1.94 -2.81 7.25
N ARG A 83 -2.64 -3.45 8.20
CA ARG A 83 -2.28 -3.49 9.61
C ARG A 83 -1.98 -4.94 10.00
N PRO A 84 -0.74 -5.45 9.76
CA PRO A 84 -0.43 -6.86 9.87
C PRO A 84 -0.75 -7.46 11.24
N LYS A 85 -0.49 -6.72 12.33
CA LYS A 85 -0.84 -7.15 13.71
C LYS A 85 -2.33 -7.40 13.91
N GLN A 86 -3.18 -6.74 13.13
CA GLN A 86 -4.63 -6.88 13.18
C GLN A 86 -5.16 -7.87 12.12
N GLY A 87 -4.31 -8.31 11.18
CA GLY A 87 -4.72 -9.18 10.08
C GLY A 87 -5.66 -8.52 9.06
N VAL A 88 -5.66 -7.19 8.97
CA VAL A 88 -6.62 -6.42 8.16
C VAL A 88 -5.90 -5.65 7.05
N ALA A 89 -6.47 -5.71 5.83
CA ALA A 89 -6.21 -4.73 4.78
C ALA A 89 -7.16 -3.55 4.97
N GLU A 90 -6.61 -2.38 5.29
CA GLU A 90 -7.40 -1.16 5.53
C GLU A 90 -7.90 -0.54 4.23
N LYS A 91 -7.01 -0.47 3.23
CA LYS A 91 -7.32 0.16 1.93
C LYS A 91 -6.63 -0.60 0.82
N PHE A 92 -7.33 -0.80 -0.29
CA PHE A 92 -6.77 -1.33 -1.53
C PHE A 92 -7.28 -0.48 -2.68
N ALA A 93 -6.36 0.06 -3.49
CA ALA A 93 -6.73 0.97 -4.57
C ALA A 93 -5.85 0.83 -5.81
N TYR A 94 -6.46 1.13 -6.95
CA TYR A 94 -5.81 1.25 -8.26
C TYR A 94 -5.66 2.73 -8.63
N LEU A 95 -4.59 3.07 -9.31
CA LEU A 95 -4.26 4.44 -9.70
C LEU A 95 -3.88 4.51 -11.19
N TRP A 96 -4.48 5.48 -11.89
CA TRP A 96 -4.18 5.82 -13.28
C TRP A 96 -3.71 7.27 -13.35
N TYR A 97 -2.52 7.50 -13.85
CA TYR A 97 -2.04 8.83 -14.23
C TYR A 97 -2.50 9.15 -15.65
N THR A 98 -3.09 10.31 -15.85
CA THR A 98 -3.57 10.76 -17.16
C THR A 98 -2.48 11.58 -17.87
N GLU A 99 -2.61 11.71 -19.19
CA GLU A 99 -1.66 12.47 -20.01
C GLU A 99 -1.62 13.97 -19.65
N ASP A 100 -2.72 14.52 -19.14
CA ASP A 100 -2.79 15.92 -18.69
C ASP A 100 -2.12 16.16 -17.32
N GLY A 101 -1.62 15.10 -16.69
CA GLY A 101 -0.89 15.10 -15.42
C GLY A 101 -1.77 14.96 -14.18
N THR A 102 -3.08 14.73 -14.32
CA THR A 102 -3.97 14.38 -13.19
C THR A 102 -3.90 12.88 -12.89
N ALA A 103 -4.65 12.42 -11.89
CA ALA A 103 -4.81 10.99 -11.66
C ALA A 103 -6.24 10.61 -11.23
N VAL A 104 -6.63 9.41 -11.61
CA VAL A 104 -7.87 8.75 -11.15
C VAL A 104 -7.46 7.64 -10.19
N LEU A 105 -8.06 7.62 -9.01
CA LEU A 105 -7.90 6.54 -8.05
C LEU A 105 -9.23 5.80 -7.91
N LYS A 106 -9.18 4.46 -7.89
CA LYS A 106 -10.34 3.59 -7.62
C LYS A 106 -10.12 2.79 -6.36
N GLU A 107 -11.04 2.92 -5.40
CA GLU A 107 -11.10 2.12 -4.17
C GLU A 107 -12.47 1.44 -4.09
N GLY A 108 -12.50 0.12 -4.23
CA GLY A 108 -13.76 -0.62 -4.38
C GLY A 108 -14.56 -0.05 -5.55
N GLU A 109 -15.78 0.42 -5.28
CA GLU A 109 -16.67 1.06 -6.28
C GLU A 109 -16.53 2.59 -6.35
N ARG A 110 -15.67 3.19 -5.50
CA ARG A 110 -15.51 4.65 -5.43
C ARG A 110 -14.36 5.12 -6.30
N PHE A 111 -14.56 6.26 -6.95
CA PHE A 111 -13.54 6.94 -7.72
C PHE A 111 -13.21 8.30 -7.12
N TYR A 112 -11.93 8.64 -7.21
CA TYR A 112 -11.37 9.88 -6.70
C TYR A 112 -10.52 10.52 -7.80
N LEU A 113 -10.54 11.85 -7.84
CA LEU A 113 -9.67 12.63 -8.70
C LEU A 113 -8.59 13.30 -7.88
N ALA A 114 -7.36 13.15 -8.35
CA ALA A 114 -6.21 13.91 -7.93
C ALA A 114 -5.92 14.97 -9.00
N ASP A 115 -5.79 16.23 -8.61
CA ASP A 115 -5.25 17.26 -9.50
C ASP A 115 -3.77 17.00 -9.82
N LYS A 116 -3.15 17.89 -10.59
CA LYS A 116 -1.75 17.71 -11.03
C LYS A 116 -0.75 17.69 -9.88
N GLU A 117 -1.00 18.48 -8.83
CA GLU A 117 -0.12 18.53 -7.67
C GLU A 117 -0.27 17.25 -6.84
N GLN A 118 -1.51 16.86 -6.58
CA GLN A 118 -1.84 15.64 -5.85
C GLN A 118 -1.33 14.39 -6.58
N ALA A 119 -1.51 14.30 -7.89
CA ALA A 119 -0.99 13.22 -8.73
C ALA A 119 0.55 13.16 -8.67
N GLY A 120 1.24 14.30 -8.75
CA GLY A 120 2.69 14.37 -8.58
C GLY A 120 3.16 13.88 -7.22
N LYS A 121 2.44 14.21 -6.14
CA LYS A 121 2.72 13.72 -4.78
C LYS A 121 2.47 12.22 -4.64
N LEU A 122 1.34 11.72 -5.15
CA LEU A 122 1.04 10.28 -5.20
C LEU A 122 2.14 9.52 -5.94
N LYS A 123 2.63 10.05 -7.07
CA LYS A 123 3.71 9.44 -7.83
C LYS A 123 5.00 9.33 -7.04
N LYS A 124 5.39 10.37 -6.31
CA LYS A 124 6.58 10.33 -5.45
C LYS A 124 6.47 9.35 -4.28
N LEU A 125 5.27 9.20 -3.70
CA LEU A 125 5.03 8.30 -2.59
C LEU A 125 4.93 6.83 -3.03
N LEU A 126 4.37 6.56 -4.22
CA LEU A 126 4.00 5.22 -4.65
C LEU A 126 4.92 4.63 -5.73
N ASP A 127 5.49 5.43 -6.63
CA ASP A 127 6.45 4.95 -7.64
C ASP A 127 7.90 5.00 -7.11
N GLN A 128 8.12 4.56 -5.87
CA GLN A 128 9.46 4.33 -5.35
C GLN A 128 9.99 3.03 -5.98
N GLN A 129 10.67 3.18 -7.13
CA GLN A 129 11.48 2.15 -7.76
C GLN A 129 12.89 2.14 -7.17
#